data_AF-A0A752T5Z1-F1
#
_entry.id   AF-A0A752T5Z1-F1
#
_cell.length_a   1.000
_cell.length_b   1.000
_cell.length_c   1.000
_cell.angle_alpha   90.00
_cell.angle_beta   90.00
_cell.angle_gamma   90.00
#
_symmetry.space_group_name_H-M   'P 1'
#
loop_
_entity.id
_entity.type
_entity.pdbx_description
1 polymer ?
#
loop_
_entity_poly.entity_id
_entity_poly.type
_entity_poly.pdbx_seq_one_letter_code
_entity_poly.pdbx_strand_id
1 'polypeptide(L)'
;RFILPILKDIAPLTEQDLPGYSYAAHFALTILFSLIAETLTFELVAWMYLKLEKFIERRKLRKELARKQEIESKEIKRIQEKFIENFILAWPLIAPRYKYFVYELRRGHKGYSDTNSAINYLRQQGWIHPITELPYSHCLYRLDELIFEALNRIESAATATDS
;
A
#
# COMPACT_ATOMS: atom_id res chain seq x y z
N ARG A 1 -22.44 52.40 -12.70
CA ARG A 1 -23.25 53.65 -12.81
C ARG A 1 -24.74 53.45 -12.48
N PHE A 2 -25.24 52.24 -12.18
CA PHE A 2 -26.69 52.00 -12.11
C PHE A 2 -27.28 51.58 -10.75
N ILE A 3 -26.50 51.50 -9.66
CA ILE A 3 -27.01 51.05 -8.34
C ILE A 3 -27.13 52.22 -7.33
N LEU A 4 -26.34 53.29 -7.51
CA LEU A 4 -26.30 54.45 -6.62
C LEU A 4 -27.61 55.25 -6.51
N PRO A 5 -28.43 55.45 -7.57
CA PRO A 5 -29.68 56.22 -7.44
C PRO A 5 -30.77 55.49 -6.64
N ILE A 6 -30.86 54.16 -6.80
CA ILE A 6 -31.90 53.32 -6.17
C ILE A 6 -31.70 53.23 -4.66
N LEU A 7 -30.44 53.31 -4.22
CA LEU A 7 -30.05 53.31 -2.81
C LEU A 7 -30.51 54.56 -2.05
N LYS A 8 -30.73 55.67 -2.74
CA LYS A 8 -31.12 56.95 -2.15
C LYS A 8 -32.60 56.98 -1.73
N ASP A 9 -33.43 56.15 -2.37
CA ASP A 9 -34.88 56.10 -2.12
C ASP A 9 -35.27 55.09 -1.01
N ILE A 10 -34.36 54.19 -0.62
CA ILE A 10 -34.63 53.13 0.38
C ILE A 10 -34.15 53.55 1.79
N ALA A 11 -33.26 54.53 1.89
CA ALA A 11 -32.84 55.07 3.19
C ALA A 11 -33.88 56.10 3.67
N PRO A 12 -34.60 55.85 4.78
CA PRO A 12 -35.47 56.87 5.35
C PRO A 12 -34.62 58.10 5.66
N LEU A 13 -35.01 59.24 5.09
CA LEU A 13 -34.49 60.57 5.40
C LEU A 13 -34.83 60.92 6.85
N THR A 14 -34.14 60.30 7.81
CA THR A 14 -33.97 60.90 9.12
C THR A 14 -32.75 61.81 9.02
N GLU A 15 -33.00 63.11 8.86
CA GLU A 15 -32.04 64.18 9.14
C GLU A 15 -31.64 64.10 10.62
N GLN A 16 -30.73 63.18 10.94
CA GLN A 16 -29.91 63.23 12.13
C GLN A 16 -28.45 63.13 11.67
N ASP A 17 -27.96 64.24 11.12
CA ASP A 17 -26.53 64.45 10.95
C ASP A 17 -25.90 64.57 12.34
N LEU A 18 -25.41 63.44 12.86
CA LEU A 18 -24.39 63.46 13.91
C LEU A 18 -23.08 63.95 13.28
N PRO A 19 -22.31 64.82 13.97
CA PRO A 19 -21.10 65.40 13.40
C PRO A 19 -20.07 64.29 13.13
N GLY A 20 -19.78 64.04 11.85
CA GLY A 20 -18.68 63.18 11.40
C GLY A 20 -19.06 61.88 10.68
N TYR A 21 -20.35 61.50 10.59
CA TYR A 21 -20.75 60.27 9.88
C TYR A 21 -22.16 60.37 9.29
N SER A 22 -22.28 60.37 7.96
CA SER A 22 -23.60 60.38 7.28
C SER A 22 -24.19 58.97 7.26
N TYR A 23 -25.42 58.82 7.73
CA TYR A 23 -26.17 57.55 7.75
C TYR A 23 -26.24 56.89 6.37
N ALA A 24 -26.33 57.69 5.29
CA ALA A 24 -26.30 57.19 3.92
C ALA A 24 -24.96 56.53 3.55
N ALA A 25 -23.84 57.05 4.05
CA ALA A 25 -22.52 56.44 3.84
C ALA A 25 -22.40 55.11 4.59
N HIS A 26 -22.98 55.01 5.79
CA HIS A 26 -23.04 53.75 6.54
C HIS A 26 -23.83 52.68 5.78
N PHE A 27 -25.03 53.02 5.28
CA PHE A 27 -25.85 52.10 4.49
C PHE A 27 -25.14 51.63 3.21
N ALA A 28 -24.50 52.55 2.49
CA ALA A 28 -23.74 52.21 1.28
C ALA A 28 -22.56 51.27 1.57
N LEU A 29 -21.83 51.50 2.67
CA LEU A 29 -20.74 50.62 3.10
C LEU A 29 -21.25 49.25 3.53
N THR A 30 -22.35 49.19 4.29
CA THR A 30 -22.95 47.91 4.71
C THR A 30 -23.36 47.08 3.50
N ILE A 31 -24.02 47.67 2.50
CA ILE A 31 -24.40 46.97 1.27
C ILE A 31 -23.18 46.51 0.47
N LEU A 32 -22.14 47.35 0.37
CA LEU A 32 -20.90 46.96 -0.30
C LEU A 32 -20.21 45.78 0.40
N PHE A 33 -20.12 45.80 1.74
CA PHE A 33 -19.55 44.70 2.50
C PHE A 33 -20.40 43.43 2.42
N SER A 34 -21.73 43.54 2.40
CA SER A 34 -22.63 42.40 2.17
C SER A 34 -22.39 41.76 0.80
N LEU A 35 -22.27 42.54 -0.26
CA LEU A 35 -21.99 42.02 -1.62
C LEU A 35 -20.61 41.34 -1.70
N ILE A 36 -19.59 41.91 -1.05
CA ILE A 36 -18.25 41.30 -0.97
C ILE A 36 -18.31 39.98 -0.17
N ALA A 37 -19.05 39.94 0.94
CA ALA A 37 -19.23 38.72 1.71
C ALA A 37 -19.97 37.62 0.94
N GLU A 38 -21.03 37.98 0.20
CA GLU A 38 -21.78 37.05 -0.65
C GLU A 38 -20.92 36.48 -1.80
N THR A 39 -20.11 37.32 -2.44
CA THR A 39 -19.20 36.85 -3.51
C THR A 39 -18.11 35.94 -2.97
N LEU A 40 -17.47 36.29 -1.85
CA LEU A 40 -16.47 35.44 -1.20
C LEU A 40 -17.06 34.11 -0.71
N THR A 41 -18.26 34.13 -0.14
CA THR A 41 -18.93 32.89 0.31
C THR A 41 -19.28 32.00 -0.88
N PHE A 42 -19.76 32.56 -1.99
CA PHE A 42 -20.02 31.80 -3.21
C PHE A 42 -18.74 31.17 -3.79
N GLU A 43 -17.64 31.93 -3.89
CA GLU A 43 -16.36 31.41 -4.37
C GLU A 43 -15.81 30.31 -3.46
N LEU A 44 -15.90 30.48 -2.14
CA LEU A 44 -15.48 29.47 -1.17
C LEU A 44 -16.28 28.17 -1.34
N VAL A 45 -17.61 28.29 -1.48
CA VAL A 45 -18.50 27.13 -1.69
C VAL A 45 -18.16 26.42 -2.99
N ALA A 46 -17.99 27.16 -4.10
CA ALA A 46 -17.60 26.58 -5.39
C ALA A 46 -16.25 25.86 -5.31
N TRP A 47 -15.25 26.48 -4.65
CA TRP A 47 -13.95 25.85 -4.41
C TRP A 47 -14.06 24.58 -3.55
N MET A 48 -14.89 24.59 -2.50
CA MET A 48 -15.14 23.44 -1.65
C MET A 48 -15.77 22.28 -2.44
N TYR A 49 -16.74 22.54 -3.31
CA TYR A 49 -17.33 21.52 -4.19
C TYR A 49 -16.28 20.86 -5.09
N LEU A 50 -15.45 21.66 -5.77
CA LEU A 50 -14.37 21.15 -6.62
C LEU A 50 -13.33 20.33 -5.84
N LYS A 51 -13.03 20.73 -4.60
CA LYS A 51 -12.10 19.99 -3.73
C LYS A 51 -12.71 18.69 -3.22
N LEU A 52 -14.00 18.70 -2.87
CA LEU A 52 -14.72 17.53 -2.39
C LEU A 52 -14.76 16.43 -3.45
N GLU A 53 -15.07 16.79 -4.70
CA GLU A 53 -15.08 15.85 -5.83
C GLU A 53 -13.71 15.17 -6.00
N LYS A 54 -12.63 15.97 -6.08
CA LYS A 54 -11.25 15.45 -6.15
C LYS A 54 -10.90 14.56 -4.96
N PHE A 55 -11.40 14.87 -3.77
CA PHE A 55 -11.15 14.05 -2.58
C PHE A 55 -11.88 12.71 -2.64
N ILE A 56 -13.14 12.70 -3.11
CA ILE A 56 -13.93 11.48 -3.30
C ILE A 56 -13.26 10.57 -4.34
N GLU A 57 -12.85 11.12 -5.48
CA GLU A 57 -12.14 10.36 -6.53
C GLU A 57 -10.84 9.75 -5.99
N ARG A 58 -10.01 10.55 -5.31
CA ARG A 58 -8.77 10.05 -4.69
C ARG A 58 -9.04 8.95 -3.68
N ARG A 59 -10.12 9.07 -2.89
CA ARG A 59 -10.52 8.04 -1.92
C ARG A 59 -10.96 6.75 -2.62
N LYS A 60 -11.72 6.85 -3.72
CA LYS A 60 -12.10 5.69 -4.54
C LYS A 60 -10.88 4.99 -5.13
N LEU A 61 -9.97 5.75 -5.74
CA LEU A 61 -8.73 5.22 -6.34
C LEU A 61 -7.87 4.48 -5.30
N ARG A 62 -7.70 5.03 -4.08
CA ARG A 62 -6.97 4.35 -3.01
C ARG A 62 -7.62 3.03 -2.60
N LYS A 63 -8.95 2.98 -2.52
CA LYS A 63 -9.68 1.73 -2.22
C LYS A 63 -9.49 0.69 -3.32
N GLU A 64 -9.52 1.10 -4.59
CA GLU A 64 -9.31 0.20 -5.72
C GLU A 64 -7.88 -0.34 -5.76
N LEU A 65 -6.88 0.50 -5.53
CA LEU A 65 -5.48 0.08 -5.42
C LEU A 65 -5.28 -0.90 -4.27
N ALA A 66 -5.83 -0.60 -3.09
CA ALA A 66 -5.76 -1.51 -1.95
C ALA A 66 -6.43 -2.87 -2.26
N ARG A 67 -7.58 -2.86 -2.94
CA ARG A 67 -8.27 -4.08 -3.36
C ARG A 67 -7.45 -4.89 -4.38
N LYS A 68 -6.79 -4.23 -5.33
CA LYS A 68 -5.90 -4.89 -6.30
C LYS A 68 -4.71 -5.54 -5.59
N GLN A 69 -4.05 -4.82 -4.70
CA GLN A 69 -2.96 -5.35 -3.88
C GLN A 69 -3.41 -6.54 -3.02
N GLU A 70 -4.62 -6.48 -2.45
CA GLU A 70 -5.18 -7.59 -1.68
C GLU A 70 -5.38 -8.83 -2.58
N ILE A 71 -5.94 -8.67 -3.77
CA ILE A 71 -6.13 -9.76 -4.73
C ILE A 71 -4.79 -10.37 -5.14
N GLU A 72 -3.81 -9.53 -5.51
CA GLU A 72 -2.46 -9.97 -5.87
C GLU A 72 -1.80 -10.73 -4.71
N SER A 73 -1.93 -10.23 -3.47
CA SER A 73 -1.38 -10.92 -2.30
C SER A 73 -2.04 -12.29 -2.05
N LYS A 74 -3.33 -12.43 -2.31
CA LYS A 74 -4.06 -13.70 -2.19
C LYS A 74 -3.63 -14.66 -3.29
N GLU A 75 -3.41 -14.16 -4.50
CA GLU A 75 -2.93 -14.96 -5.63
C GLU A 75 -1.52 -15.49 -5.39
N ILE A 76 -0.60 -14.63 -4.90
CA ILE A 76 0.76 -15.04 -4.51
C ILE A 76 0.70 -16.16 -3.47
N LYS A 77 -0.10 -15.98 -2.40
CA LYS A 77 -0.27 -17.01 -1.37
C LYS A 77 -0.80 -18.33 -1.95
N ARG A 78 -1.79 -18.27 -2.83
CA ARG A 78 -2.34 -19.47 -3.49
C ARG A 78 -1.29 -20.18 -4.35
N ILE A 79 -0.46 -19.44 -5.07
CA ILE A 79 0.63 -20.00 -5.88
C ILE A 79 1.67 -20.67 -4.98
N GLN A 80 2.03 -20.03 -3.86
CA GLN A 80 2.95 -20.58 -2.87
C GLN A 80 2.40 -21.86 -2.23
N GLU A 81 1.14 -21.87 -1.81
CA GLU A 81 0.47 -23.06 -1.27
C GLU A 81 0.47 -24.21 -2.29
N LYS A 82 0.10 -23.92 -3.54
CA LYS A 82 0.11 -24.93 -4.62
C LYS A 82 1.51 -25.47 -4.88
N PHE A 83 2.53 -24.61 -4.82
CA PHE A 83 3.92 -25.05 -4.93
C PHE A 83 4.29 -26.01 -3.79
N ILE A 84 3.98 -25.64 -2.55
CA ILE A 84 4.25 -26.46 -1.36
C ILE A 84 3.57 -27.82 -1.48
N GLU A 85 2.29 -27.86 -1.85
CA GLU A 85 1.55 -29.12 -2.04
C GLU A 85 2.20 -30.01 -3.11
N ASN A 86 2.54 -29.43 -4.27
CA ASN A 86 3.22 -30.17 -5.34
C ASN A 86 4.59 -30.69 -4.90
N PHE A 87 5.34 -29.88 -4.15
CA PHE A 87 6.64 -30.28 -3.63
C PHE A 87 6.51 -31.45 -2.64
N ILE A 88 5.54 -31.41 -1.73
CA ILE A 88 5.26 -32.49 -0.78
C ILE A 88 4.95 -33.80 -1.53
N LEU A 89 4.13 -33.73 -2.58
CA LEU A 89 3.79 -34.90 -3.42
C LEU A 89 5.00 -35.44 -4.18
N ALA A 90 5.89 -34.55 -4.65
CA ALA A 90 7.11 -34.94 -5.34
C ALA A 90 8.24 -35.40 -4.39
N TRP A 91 8.18 -35.04 -3.11
CA TRP A 91 9.25 -35.27 -2.14
C TRP A 91 9.70 -36.74 -2.05
N PRO A 92 8.80 -37.75 -2.01
CA PRO A 92 9.20 -39.16 -1.99
C PRO A 92 10.05 -39.56 -3.20
N LEU A 93 9.79 -38.97 -4.38
CA LEU A 93 10.46 -39.29 -5.64
C LEU A 93 11.86 -38.68 -5.78
N ILE A 94 12.19 -37.67 -4.96
CA ILE A 94 13.50 -37.03 -5.00
C ILE A 94 14.59 -38.00 -4.55
N ALA A 95 15.69 -38.03 -5.29
CA ALA A 95 16.83 -38.89 -4.99
C ALA A 95 17.40 -38.61 -3.58
N PRO A 96 17.78 -39.65 -2.81
CA PRO A 96 18.27 -39.51 -1.44
C PRO A 96 19.45 -38.54 -1.28
N ARG A 97 20.34 -38.48 -2.28
CA ARG A 97 21.50 -37.57 -2.28
C ARG A 97 21.11 -36.10 -2.12
N TYR A 98 19.99 -35.67 -2.69
CA TYR A 98 19.52 -34.29 -2.61
C TYR A 98 18.79 -34.03 -1.30
N LYS A 99 18.01 -35.01 -0.84
CA LYS A 99 17.31 -34.94 0.45
C LYS A 99 18.28 -34.70 1.59
N TYR A 100 19.43 -35.36 1.56
CA TYR A 100 20.49 -35.18 2.56
C TYR A 100 20.90 -33.71 2.71
N PHE A 101 21.33 -33.06 1.62
CA PHE A 101 21.75 -31.65 1.66
C PHE A 101 20.64 -30.71 2.12
N VAL A 102 19.42 -30.95 1.66
CA VAL A 102 18.25 -30.16 2.01
C VAL A 102 17.91 -30.30 3.51
N TYR A 103 17.96 -31.51 4.07
CA TYR A 103 17.75 -31.73 5.51
C TYR A 103 18.88 -31.13 6.37
N GLU A 104 20.14 -31.21 5.92
CA GLU A 104 21.24 -30.56 6.63
C GLU A 104 21.08 -29.04 6.64
N LEU A 105 20.69 -28.45 5.52
CA LEU A 105 20.45 -27.01 5.40
C LEU A 105 19.23 -26.51 6.17
N ARG A 106 18.23 -27.36 6.38
CA ARG A 106 17.08 -27.07 7.25
C ARG A 106 17.51 -26.83 8.70
N ARG A 107 18.60 -27.46 9.17
CA ARG A 107 19.13 -27.31 10.54
C ARG A 107 20.03 -26.07 10.70
N GLY A 108 20.32 -25.36 9.62
CA GLY A 108 21.16 -24.17 9.63
C GLY A 108 22.05 -24.09 8.40
N HIS A 109 22.75 -22.97 8.25
CA HIS A 109 23.62 -22.74 7.10
C HIS A 109 24.82 -23.69 7.12
N LYS A 110 25.13 -24.29 5.97
CA LYS A 110 26.21 -25.25 5.81
C LYS A 110 27.09 -24.88 4.64
N GLY A 111 28.39 -25.12 4.81
CA GLY A 111 29.40 -24.88 3.80
C GLY A 111 29.53 -26.09 2.89
N TYR A 112 29.36 -25.89 1.59
CA TYR A 112 29.57 -26.94 0.60
C TYR A 112 30.45 -26.44 -0.53
N SER A 113 31.19 -27.37 -1.15
CA SER A 113 31.97 -27.08 -2.35
C SER A 113 31.06 -26.74 -3.52
N ASP A 114 31.38 -25.68 -4.25
CA ASP A 114 30.70 -25.29 -5.49
C ASP A 114 30.95 -26.28 -6.63
N THR A 115 31.96 -27.14 -6.51
CA THR A 115 32.20 -28.22 -7.48
C THR A 115 31.25 -29.41 -7.30
N ASN A 116 30.49 -29.45 -6.20
CA ASN A 116 29.57 -30.54 -5.94
C ASN A 116 28.36 -30.49 -6.89
N SER A 117 28.18 -31.54 -7.69
CA SER A 117 27.10 -31.64 -8.68
C SER A 117 25.70 -31.58 -8.05
N ALA A 118 25.54 -32.08 -6.82
CA ALA A 118 24.27 -32.03 -6.12
C ALA A 118 23.90 -30.61 -5.67
N ILE A 119 24.88 -29.86 -5.18
CA ILE A 119 24.71 -28.45 -4.79
C ILE A 119 24.39 -27.60 -6.02
N ASN A 120 25.11 -27.80 -7.13
CA ASN A 120 24.83 -27.11 -8.37
C ASN A 120 23.42 -27.39 -8.90
N TYR A 121 22.98 -28.66 -8.84
CA TYR A 121 21.61 -29.02 -9.20
C TYR A 121 20.59 -28.32 -8.30
N LEU A 122 20.75 -28.39 -6.98
CA LEU A 122 19.84 -27.76 -6.01
C LEU A 122 19.77 -26.23 -6.19
N ARG A 123 20.90 -25.60 -6.51
CA ARG A 123 20.98 -24.17 -6.83
C ARG A 123 20.28 -23.84 -8.13
N GLN A 124 20.45 -24.65 -9.18
CA GLN A 124 19.75 -24.48 -10.45
C GLN A 124 18.23 -24.63 -10.32
N GLN A 125 17.77 -25.52 -9.42
CA GLN A 125 16.36 -25.65 -9.09
C GLN A 125 15.83 -24.52 -8.19
N GLY A 126 16.70 -23.62 -7.72
CA GLY A 126 16.35 -22.52 -6.83
C GLY A 126 16.01 -22.94 -5.40
N TRP A 127 16.40 -24.15 -4.98
CA TRP A 127 16.07 -24.65 -3.64
C TRP A 127 17.04 -24.17 -2.57
N ILE A 128 18.25 -23.79 -2.99
CA ILE A 128 19.29 -23.29 -2.10
C ILE A 128 19.90 -22.02 -2.70
N HIS A 129 20.30 -21.11 -1.82
CA HIS A 129 20.87 -19.82 -2.18
C HIS A 129 22.22 -19.63 -1.49
N PRO A 130 23.25 -19.13 -2.21
CA PRO A 130 24.53 -18.79 -1.60
C PRO A 130 24.36 -17.60 -0.66
N ILE A 131 25.07 -17.62 0.47
CA ILE A 131 25.09 -16.56 1.48
C ILE A 131 26.45 -15.86 1.48
N THR A 132 27.52 -16.65 1.57
CA THR A 132 28.89 -16.13 1.71
C THR A 132 29.86 -17.16 1.17
N GLU A 133 30.84 -16.69 0.41
CA GLU A 133 31.93 -17.51 -0.09
C GLU A 133 32.94 -17.80 1.03
N LEU A 134 33.39 -19.05 1.08
CA LEU A 134 34.40 -19.56 2.00
C LEU A 134 35.69 -19.88 1.22
N PRO A 135 36.84 -19.97 1.91
CA PRO A 135 38.09 -20.39 1.27
C PRO A 135 37.95 -21.76 0.59
N TYR A 136 38.79 -22.01 -0.42
CA TYR A 136 38.85 -23.28 -1.17
C TYR A 136 37.57 -23.65 -1.93
N SER A 137 36.95 -22.69 -2.62
CA SER A 137 35.75 -22.93 -3.48
C SER A 137 34.55 -23.51 -2.74
N HIS A 138 34.41 -23.17 -1.46
CA HIS A 138 33.22 -23.52 -0.67
C HIS A 138 32.31 -22.29 -0.56
N CYS A 139 31.01 -22.51 -0.40
CA CYS A 139 30.06 -21.45 -0.13
C CYS A 139 29.10 -21.88 0.99
N LEU A 140 28.74 -20.96 1.87
CA LEU A 140 27.66 -21.14 2.82
C LEU A 140 26.33 -21.02 2.09
N TYR A 141 25.49 -22.04 2.19
CA TYR A 141 24.18 -22.05 1.58
C TYR A 141 23.07 -21.89 2.62
N ARG A 142 21.97 -21.25 2.20
CA ARG A 142 20.68 -21.29 2.90
C ARG A 142 19.65 -22.03 2.04
N LEU A 143 18.68 -22.62 2.71
CA LEU A 143 17.51 -23.18 2.05
C LEU A 143 16.53 -22.06 1.65
N ASP A 144 15.82 -22.26 0.55
CA ASP A 144 14.70 -21.41 0.15
C ASP A 144 13.54 -21.50 1.17
N GLU A 145 12.83 -20.40 1.37
CA GLU A 145 11.77 -20.30 2.39
C GLU A 145 10.60 -21.23 2.10
N LEU A 146 10.20 -21.39 0.83
CA LEU A 146 9.09 -22.26 0.46
C LEU A 146 9.45 -23.74 0.64
N ILE A 147 10.71 -24.08 0.33
CA ILE A 147 11.23 -25.44 0.55
C ILE A 147 11.30 -25.72 2.06
N PHE A 148 11.78 -24.75 2.86
CA PHE A 148 11.81 -24.86 4.30
C PHE A 148 10.42 -25.10 4.90
N GLU A 149 9.43 -24.31 4.47
CA GLU A 149 8.04 -24.46 4.91
C GLU A 149 7.48 -25.83 4.52
N ALA A 150 7.70 -26.27 3.29
CA ALA A 150 7.23 -27.57 2.82
C ALA A 150 7.81 -28.73 3.64
N LEU A 151 9.10 -28.69 3.98
CA LEU A 151 9.74 -29.70 4.83
C LEU A 151 9.16 -29.73 6.24
N ASN A 152 8.83 -28.57 6.82
CA ASN A 152 8.19 -28.50 8.14
C ASN A 152 6.83 -29.20 8.12
N ARG A 153 6.03 -28.98 7.07
CA ARG A 153 4.73 -29.65 6.91
C ARG A 153 4.86 -31.17 6.78
N ILE A 154 5.88 -31.65 6.06
CA ILE A 154 6.17 -33.08 5.93
C ILE A 154 6.50 -33.70 7.28
N GLU A 155 7.34 -33.05 8.08
CA GLU A 155 7.71 -33.56 9.41
C GLU A 155 6.52 -33.55 10.37
N SER A 156 5.72 -32.48 10.39
CA SER A 156 4.51 -32.42 11.22
C SER A 156 3.52 -33.54 10.88
N ALA A 157 3.35 -33.84 9.57
CA ALA A 157 2.50 -34.94 9.12
C ALA A 157 3.04 -36.30 9.58
N ALA A 158 4.35 -36.53 9.52
CA ALA A 158 4.98 -37.76 9.99
C ALA A 158 4.78 -37.97 11.50
N THR A 159 4.96 -36.92 12.30
CA THR A 159 4.77 -37.01 13.77
C THR A 159 3.33 -37.24 14.18
N ALA A 160 2.34 -36.83 13.38
CA ALA A 160 0.93 -37.01 13.67
C ALA A 160 0.41 -38.42 13.35
N THR A 161 1.08 -39.15 12.45
CA THR A 161 0.75 -40.55 12.14
C THR A 161 1.29 -41.55 13.16
N ASP A 162 2.26 -41.16 13.97
CA ASP A 162 2.91 -42.02 14.98
C ASP A 162 2.31 -41.89 16.40
N SER A 163 1.32 -40.99 16.59
CA SER A 163 0.59 -40.75 17.85
C SER A 163 -0.82 -41.34 17.82
#